data_AF-A0A1E3XBC8-F1
#
_entry.id   AF-A0A1E3XBC8-F1
#
_cell.length_a   1.000
_cell.length_b   1.000
_cell.length_c   1.000
_cell.angle_alpha   90.00
_cell.angle_beta   90.00
_cell.angle_gamma   90.00
#
_symmetry.space_group_name_H-M   'P 1'
#
loop_
_entity.id
_entity.type
_entity.pdbx_description
1 polymer ?
#
loop_
_entity_poly.entity_id
_entity_poly.type
_entity_poly.pdbx_seq_one_letter_code
_entity_poly.pdbx_strand_id
1 'polypeptide(L)' 'MFGSYATNKFTTESDIDLAVFLKKDDIDGFSEDVKLMHLRRKVDLRIEPHSFARSDYDEPDPFIQKIITSGKRII' A
#
# COMPACT_ATOMS: atom_id res chain seq x y z
N MET A 1 3.55 4.04 -2.69
CA MET A 1 2.39 4.93 -2.53
C MET A 1 1.56 4.89 -3.80
N PHE A 2 0.25 4.74 -3.68
CA PHE A 2 -0.67 4.74 -4.83
C PHE A 2 -1.82 5.73 -4.61
N GLY A 3 -2.89 5.62 -5.40
CA GLY A 3 -4.11 6.40 -5.19
C GLY A 3 -3.98 7.91 -5.48
N SER A 4 -4.70 8.70 -4.70
CA SER A 4 -4.90 10.13 -4.98
C SER A 4 -3.59 10.93 -4.88
N TYR A 5 -2.74 10.62 -3.90
CA TYR A 5 -1.41 11.24 -3.74
C TYR A 5 -0.44 10.85 -4.86
N ALA A 6 -0.50 9.61 -5.34
CA ALA A 6 0.33 9.20 -6.47
C ALA A 6 -0.06 9.92 -7.78
N THR A 7 -1.35 10.18 -7.96
CA THR A 7 -1.91 10.79 -9.18
C THR A 7 -2.11 12.32 -9.12
N ASN A 8 -1.65 12.97 -8.04
CA ASN A 8 -1.83 14.41 -7.77
C ASN A 8 -3.31 14.86 -7.74
N LYS A 9 -4.23 13.97 -7.33
CA LYS A 9 -5.67 14.24 -7.21
C LYS A 9 -6.16 14.26 -5.75
N PHE A 10 -5.23 14.34 -4.79
CA PHE A 10 -5.54 14.36 -3.37
C PHE A 10 -6.20 15.68 -2.94
N THR A 11 -6.97 15.60 -1.87
CA THR A 11 -7.57 16.73 -1.14
C THR A 11 -7.01 16.77 0.29
N THR A 12 -7.40 17.77 1.09
CA THR A 12 -7.01 17.84 2.51
C THR A 12 -7.51 16.65 3.33
N GLU A 13 -8.62 16.04 2.91
CA GLU A 13 -9.27 14.90 3.57
C GLU A 13 -8.81 13.55 3.00
N SER A 14 -7.88 13.53 2.06
CA SER A 14 -7.42 12.27 1.46
C SER A 14 -6.43 11.53 2.37
N ASP A 15 -6.62 10.23 2.47
CA ASP A 15 -5.63 9.29 3.00
C ASP A 15 -4.43 9.14 2.07
N ILE A 16 -3.31 8.65 2.61
CA ILE A 16 -2.07 8.35 1.91
C ILE A 16 -1.99 6.84 1.71
N ASP A 17 -2.45 6.37 0.56
CA ASP A 17 -2.48 4.93 0.23
C ASP A 17 -1.08 4.35 0.06
N LEU A 18 -0.73 3.35 0.86
CA LEU A 18 0.59 2.72 0.88
C LEU A 18 0.52 1.21 0.66
N ALA A 19 0.83 0.78 -0.55
CA ALA A 19 1.07 -0.63 -0.85
C ALA A 19 2.43 -1.07 -0.29
N VAL A 20 2.45 -2.15 0.50
CA VAL A 20 3.64 -2.74 1.12
C VAL A 20 3.79 -4.20 0.67
N PHE A 21 4.69 -4.44 -0.27
CA PHE A 21 5.04 -5.79 -0.71
C PHE A 21 6.05 -6.42 0.24
N LEU A 22 5.60 -7.43 0.99
CA LEU A 22 6.42 -8.14 1.95
C LEU A 22 7.29 -9.19 1.25
N LYS A 23 8.49 -9.46 1.80
CA LYS A 23 9.39 -10.53 1.31
C LYS A 23 8.92 -11.91 1.79
N LYS A 24 7.67 -12.25 1.51
CA LYS A 24 7.03 -13.55 1.81
C LYS A 24 6.21 -13.96 0.60
N ASP A 25 6.23 -15.24 0.23
CA ASP A 25 5.49 -15.72 -0.94
C ASP A 25 3.97 -15.83 -0.70
N ASP A 26 3.53 -15.80 0.56
CA ASP A 26 2.12 -15.77 0.97
C ASP A 26 1.98 -15.02 2.31
N ILE A 27 0.82 -14.39 2.55
CA ILE A 27 0.51 -13.65 3.77
C ILE A 27 -0.96 -13.78 4.18
N ASP A 28 -1.23 -13.67 5.48
CA ASP A 28 -2.55 -13.24 5.96
C ASP A 28 -2.62 -11.72 5.88
N GLY A 29 -3.17 -11.21 4.77
CA GLY A 29 -3.24 -9.78 4.48
C GLY A 29 -3.95 -8.97 5.57
N PHE A 30 -5.00 -9.51 6.20
CA PHE A 30 -5.68 -8.82 7.30
C PHE A 30 -4.77 -8.67 8.51
N SER A 31 -4.11 -9.75 8.91
CA SER A 31 -3.20 -9.72 10.06
C SER A 31 -1.98 -8.81 9.83
N GLU A 32 -1.45 -8.77 8.60
CA GLU A 32 -0.34 -7.88 8.26
C GLU A 32 -0.79 -6.41 8.16
N ASP A 33 -1.97 -6.12 7.61
CA ASP A 33 -2.56 -4.77 7.59
C ASP A 33 -2.77 -4.22 9.01
N VAL A 34 -3.28 -5.03 9.95
CA VAL A 34 -3.46 -4.62 11.35
C VAL A 34 -2.13 -4.21 11.99
N LYS A 35 -1.03 -4.93 11.69
CA LYS A 35 0.30 -4.57 12.20
C LYS A 35 0.80 -3.26 11.57
N LEU A 36 0.63 -3.07 10.27
CA LEU A 36 0.99 -1.82 9.58
C LEU A 36 0.17 -0.63 10.11
N MET A 37 -1.12 -0.84 10.36
CA MET A 37 -2.04 0.12 10.99
C MET A 37 -1.64 0.45 12.44
N HIS A 38 -0.96 -0.45 13.15
CA HIS A 38 -0.37 -0.12 14.45
C HIS A 38 0.88 0.75 14.28
N LEU A 39 1.74 0.44 13.31
CA LEU A 39 2.98 1.18 13.05
C LEU A 39 2.71 2.63 12.63
N ARG A 40 1.71 2.88 11.78
CA ARG A 40 1.38 4.24 11.30
C ARG A 40 1.10 5.24 12.42
N ARG A 41 0.65 4.77 13.60
CA ARG A 41 0.31 5.62 14.76
C ARG A 41 1.47 6.47 15.26
N LYS A 42 2.71 6.06 14.95
CA LYS A 42 3.94 6.79 15.31
C LYS A 42 4.44 7.74 14.21
N VAL A 43 3.75 7.79 13.07
CA VAL A 43 4.19 8.51 11.86
C VAL A 43 3.12 9.51 11.43
N ASP A 44 2.01 9.03 10.88
CA ASP A 44 0.87 9.84 10.43
C ASP A 44 -0.37 8.94 10.32
N LEU A 45 -1.48 9.35 10.92
CA LEU A 45 -2.72 8.58 10.93
C LEU A 45 -3.43 8.53 9.57
N ARG A 46 -3.08 9.43 8.65
CA ARG A 46 -3.61 9.44 7.27
C ARG A 46 -3.02 8.35 6.39
N ILE A 47 -1.91 7.71 6.80
CA ILE A 47 -1.33 6.62 6.01
C ILE A 47 -2.27 5.42 6.06
N GLU A 48 -2.78 4.97 4.92
CA GLU A 48 -3.60 3.76 4.81
C GLU A 48 -2.78 2.65 4.16
N PRO A 49 -2.17 1.75 4.96
CA PRO A 49 -1.36 0.68 4.44
C PRO A 49 -2.19 -0.51 3.97
N HIS A 50 -1.76 -1.10 2.86
CA HIS A 50 -2.24 -2.39 2.36
C HIS A 50 -1.05 -3.30 2.08
N SER A 51 -1.04 -4.46 2.72
CA SER A 51 0.01 -5.46 2.59
C SER A 51 -0.28 -6.42 1.45
N PHE A 52 0.79 -6.81 0.77
CA PHE A 52 0.76 -7.76 -0.33
C PHE A 52 1.94 -8.72 -0.18
N ALA A 53 1.76 -9.97 -0.62
CA ALA A 53 2.84 -10.93 -0.73
C ALA A 53 3.78 -10.55 -1.88
N ARG A 54 4.95 -11.20 -1.94
CA ARG A 54 5.85 -11.10 -3.10
C ARG A 54 5.20 -11.70 -4.34
N SER A 55 4.47 -12.80 -4.19
CA SER A 55 3.73 -13.47 -5.26
C SER A 55 2.72 -12.53 -5.92
N ASP A 56 2.02 -11.69 -5.15
CA ASP A 56 1.10 -10.68 -5.71
C ASP A 56 1.80 -9.68 -6.64
N TYR A 57 3.08 -9.39 -6.39
CA TYR A 57 3.88 -8.55 -7.28
C TYR A 57 4.41 -9.32 -8.51
N ASP A 58 4.82 -10.57 -8.30
CA ASP A 58 5.38 -11.44 -9.33
C ASP A 58 4.29 -11.85 -10.35
N GLU A 59 3.05 -12.07 -9.89
CA GLU A 59 1.85 -12.40 -10.68
C GLU A 59 0.69 -11.44 -10.37
N PRO A 60 0.74 -10.18 -10.87
CA PRO A 60 -0.18 -9.14 -10.45
C PRO A 60 -1.58 -9.31 -11.04
N ASP A 61 -2.59 -9.20 -10.18
CA ASP A 61 -3.97 -8.98 -10.61
C ASP A 61 -4.15 -7.55 -11.20
N PRO A 62 -5.31 -7.22 -11.78
CA PRO A 62 -5.54 -5.88 -12.35
C PRO A 62 -5.40 -4.73 -11.35
N PHE A 63 -5.67 -4.96 -10.06
CA PHE A 63 -5.53 -3.95 -9.02
C PHE A 63 -4.05 -3.71 -8.69
N ILE A 64 -3.25 -4.77 -8.49
CA ILE A 64 -1.81 -4.67 -8.29
C ILE A 64 -1.12 -4.08 -9.51
N GLN A 65 -1.52 -4.49 -10.72
CA GLN A 65 -0.99 -3.92 -11.96
C GLN A 65 -1.19 -2.40 -12.02
N LYS A 66 -2.33 -1.90 -11.53
CA LYS A 66 -2.58 -0.45 -11.43
C LYS A 66 -1.67 0.22 -10.40
N ILE A 67 -1.45 -0.41 -9.24
CA ILE A 67 -0.52 0.09 -8.21
C ILE A 67 0.91 0.19 -8.78
N ILE A 68 1.38 -0.85 -9.48
CA ILE A 68 2.72 -0.89 -10.07
C ILE A 68 2.88 0.19 -11.15
N THR A 69 1.88 0.35 -12.02
CA THR A 69 1.96 1.24 -13.18
C THR A 69 1.72 2.71 -12.88
N SER A 70 0.86 3.03 -11.91
CA SER A 70 0.49 4.40 -11.58
C SER A 70 1.01 4.90 -10.23
N GLY A 71 1.54 3.99 -9.40
CA GLY A 71 2.09 4.30 -8.10
C GLY A 71 3.44 5.00 -8.17
N LYS A 72 3.81 5.63 -7.04
CA LYS A 72 5.15 6.18 -6.80
C LYS A 72 5.87 5.32 -5.78
N ARG A 73 7.06 4.81 -6.14
CA ARG A 73 7.95 4.09 -5.24
C ARG A 73 8.54 5.05 -4.21
N ILE A 74 8.52 4.66 -2.94
CA ILE A 74 9.16 5.40 -1.84
C ILE A 74 10.57 4.83 -1.66
N ILE A 75 11.57 5.71 -1.53
CA ILE A 75 13.01 5.39 -1.37
C ILE A 75 13.52 5.77 0.01
#